data_AF-A0A8I1P3V0-F1
#
_entry.id   AF-A0A8I1P3V0-F1
#
_cell.length_a   1.000
_cell.length_b   1.000
_cell.length_c   1.000
_cell.angle_alpha   90.00
_cell.angle_beta   90.00
_cell.angle_gamma   90.00
#
_symmetry.space_group_name_H-M   'P 1'
#
loop_
_entity.id
_entity.type
_entity.pdbx_description
1 polymer ?
#
loop_
_entity_poly.entity_id
_entity_poly.type
_entity_poly.pdbx_seq_one_letter_code
_entity_poly.pdbx_strand_id
1 'polypeptide(L)'
;MAKVSTKTAARAETPLFTPTPEAKAQATRSRIIALVLWAVAIILELVAIFWVMRPSFDELAASQGFPQWRWYTLLGFIAVIGVLAVVGSLLWKKANHLDPASRNEPVRFFIQNQLGAFIALLAFLPLIVMIFLNKDMDAKQKNIAGAAGIIVAIAATVLGIDFKPLSQEQAAVESQVVTHLVGQDLVWWTAGGKVVHLCQGASDIQNATTAVASGPIADALAKGKEGITLLLDRELGQCNLPVPANLAEIEQWVRTARGL
;
A
#
# COMPACT_ATOMS: atom_id res chain seq x y z
N MET A 1 -28.37 -20.36 -46.53
CA MET A 1 -28.17 -19.55 -45.30
C MET A 1 -27.61 -20.47 -44.22
N ALA A 2 -26.28 -20.51 -44.08
CA ALA A 2 -25.61 -21.30 -43.05
C ALA A 2 -25.21 -20.36 -41.91
N LYS A 3 -25.71 -20.66 -40.72
CA LYS A 3 -25.53 -19.89 -39.49
C LYS A 3 -24.08 -20.08 -39.01
N VAL A 4 -23.24 -19.06 -39.19
CA VAL A 4 -21.88 -19.04 -38.66
C VAL A 4 -21.99 -18.99 -37.13
N SER A 5 -21.61 -20.10 -36.49
CA SER A 5 -21.51 -20.20 -35.04
C SER A 5 -20.34 -19.36 -34.57
N THR A 6 -20.64 -18.25 -33.89
CA THR A 6 -19.68 -17.39 -33.20
C THR A 6 -18.98 -18.22 -32.13
N LYS A 7 -17.85 -18.83 -32.50
CA LYS A 7 -16.94 -19.47 -31.55
C LYS A 7 -16.34 -18.34 -30.73
N THR A 8 -16.87 -18.16 -29.52
CA THR A 8 -16.29 -17.37 -28.43
C THR A 8 -14.78 -17.56 -28.48
N ALA A 9 -14.05 -16.50 -28.85
CA ALA A 9 -12.62 -16.43 -28.65
C ALA A 9 -12.40 -16.70 -27.16
N ALA A 10 -11.90 -17.89 -26.83
CA ALA A 10 -11.49 -18.22 -25.49
C ALA A 10 -10.50 -17.14 -25.06
N ARG A 11 -10.92 -16.31 -24.10
CA ARG A 11 -10.07 -15.36 -23.39
C ARG A 11 -8.88 -16.17 -22.90
N ALA A 12 -7.71 -15.99 -23.52
CA ALA A 12 -6.50 -16.67 -23.09
C ALA A 12 -6.36 -16.46 -21.57
N GLU A 13 -6.41 -17.55 -20.81
CA GLU A 13 -6.17 -17.51 -19.37
C GLU A 13 -4.81 -16.86 -19.17
N THR A 14 -4.82 -15.62 -18.67
CA THR A 14 -3.60 -14.89 -18.36
C THR A 14 -2.84 -15.72 -17.33
N PRO A 15 -1.54 -16.02 -17.54
CA PRO A 15 -0.80 -16.87 -16.62
C PRO A 15 -0.90 -16.31 -15.21
N LEU A 16 -1.23 -17.17 -14.26
CA LEU A 16 -1.35 -16.78 -12.86
C LEU A 16 0.05 -16.58 -12.28
N PHE A 17 0.43 -15.32 -12.05
CA PHE A 17 1.65 -15.01 -11.32
C PHE A 17 1.59 -15.67 -9.94
N THR A 18 2.57 -16.52 -9.65
CA THR A 18 2.72 -17.15 -8.34
C THR A 18 3.96 -16.59 -7.66
N PRO A 19 3.85 -15.97 -6.47
CA PRO A 19 5.01 -15.47 -5.74
C PRO A 19 5.98 -16.61 -5.38
N THR A 20 7.26 -16.27 -5.27
CA THR A 20 8.25 -17.21 -4.74
C THR A 20 7.92 -17.59 -3.29
N PRO A 21 8.33 -18.79 -2.83
CA PRO A 21 8.13 -19.20 -1.44
C PRO A 21 8.68 -18.18 -0.43
N GLU A 22 9.83 -17.58 -0.74
CA GLU A 22 10.49 -16.56 0.08
C GLU A 22 9.65 -15.27 0.15
N ALA A 23 9.17 -14.78 -0.99
CA ALA A 23 8.31 -13.59 -1.03
C ALA A 23 7.01 -13.81 -0.26
N LYS A 24 6.40 -14.99 -0.42
CA LYS A 24 5.18 -15.37 0.31
C LYS A 24 5.40 -15.47 1.82
N ALA A 25 6.52 -16.06 2.26
CA ALA A 25 6.88 -16.13 3.67
C ALA A 25 7.09 -14.72 4.27
N GLN A 26 7.80 -13.85 3.54
CA GLN A 26 8.01 -12.47 3.95
C GLN A 26 6.69 -11.68 4.01
N ALA A 27 5.82 -11.81 3.01
CA ALA A 27 4.49 -11.19 2.99
C ALA A 27 3.66 -11.63 4.20
N THR A 28 3.65 -12.93 4.50
CA THR A 28 2.92 -13.48 5.65
C THR A 28 3.43 -12.90 6.97
N ARG A 29 4.75 -12.86 7.16
CA ARG A 29 5.37 -12.24 8.35
C ARG A 29 4.99 -10.77 8.48
N SER A 30 5.06 -10.00 7.40
CA SER A 30 4.70 -8.58 7.40
C SER A 30 3.21 -8.35 7.72
N ARG A 31 2.31 -9.19 7.20
CA ARG A 31 0.87 -9.15 7.55
C ARG A 31 0.63 -9.43 9.03
N ILE A 32 1.30 -10.44 9.59
CA ILE A 32 1.17 -10.77 11.03
C ILE A 32 1.64 -9.59 11.89
N ILE A 33 2.81 -9.02 11.59
CA ILE A 33 3.32 -7.86 12.34
C ILE A 33 2.36 -6.67 12.21
N ALA A 34 1.85 -6.39 11.01
CA ALA A 34 0.86 -5.33 10.80
C ALA A 34 -0.41 -5.53 11.65
N LEU A 35 -0.97 -6.75 11.63
CA LEU A 35 -2.14 -7.11 12.44
C LEU A 35 -1.88 -6.94 13.94
N VAL A 36 -0.69 -7.33 14.42
CA VAL A 36 -0.29 -7.14 15.82
C VAL A 36 -0.19 -5.65 16.16
N LEU A 37 0.47 -4.84 15.33
CA LEU A 37 0.57 -3.40 15.56
C LEU A 37 -0.79 -2.72 15.63
N TRP A 38 -1.72 -3.11 14.76
CA TRP A 38 -3.09 -2.63 14.78
C TRP A 38 -3.87 -3.09 16.01
N ALA A 39 -3.71 -4.35 16.42
CA ALA A 39 -4.31 -4.83 17.65
C ALA A 39 -3.80 -4.06 18.87
N VAL A 40 -2.49 -3.78 18.96
CA VAL A 40 -1.92 -2.93 20.01
C VAL A 40 -2.49 -1.51 19.95
N ALA A 41 -2.63 -0.93 18.75
CA ALA A 41 -3.22 0.40 18.58
C ALA A 41 -4.66 0.46 19.12
N ILE A 42 -5.48 -0.54 18.82
CA ILE A 42 -6.86 -0.65 19.33
C ILE A 42 -6.86 -0.85 20.85
N ILE A 43 -5.97 -1.68 21.40
CA ILE A 43 -5.86 -1.85 22.87
C ILE A 43 -5.50 -0.53 23.55
N LEU A 44 -4.55 0.22 23.00
CA LEU A 44 -4.19 1.55 23.51
C LEU A 44 -5.36 2.53 23.41
N GLU A 45 -6.16 2.45 22.35
CA GLU A 45 -7.40 3.24 22.21
C GLU A 45 -8.37 2.93 23.36
N LEU A 46 -8.62 1.65 23.65
CA LEU A 46 -9.47 1.23 24.76
C LEU A 46 -8.93 1.71 26.11
N VAL A 47 -7.62 1.64 26.33
CA VAL A 47 -6.97 2.17 27.54
C VAL A 47 -7.14 3.69 27.63
N ALA A 48 -7.01 4.43 26.52
CA ALA A 48 -7.26 5.88 26.52
C ALA A 48 -8.71 6.18 26.92
N ILE A 49 -9.69 5.48 26.34
CA ILE A 49 -11.12 5.71 26.58
C ILE A 49 -11.56 5.30 28.00
N PHE A 50 -11.15 4.12 28.46
CA PHE A 50 -11.65 3.55 29.71
C PHE A 50 -10.82 3.93 30.93
N TRP A 51 -9.55 4.29 30.76
CA TRP A 51 -8.67 4.68 31.85
C TRP A 51 -8.29 6.16 31.80
N VAL A 52 -7.61 6.62 30.75
CA VAL A 52 -7.08 8.01 30.70
C VAL A 52 -8.19 9.04 30.79
N MET A 53 -9.27 8.84 30.02
CA MET A 53 -10.39 9.77 29.92
C MET A 53 -11.40 9.69 31.07
N ARG A 54 -11.18 8.79 32.04
CA ARG A 54 -12.06 8.58 33.20
C ARG A 54 -11.31 8.84 34.52
N PRO A 55 -11.00 10.10 34.85
CA PRO A 55 -10.50 10.46 36.18
C PRO A 55 -11.50 10.09 37.27
N SER A 56 -11.00 9.79 38.46
CA SER A 56 -11.88 9.58 39.62
C SER A 56 -12.44 10.92 40.11
N PHE A 57 -13.52 10.88 40.88
CA PHE A 57 -14.11 12.08 41.46
C PHE A 57 -13.10 12.88 42.30
N ASP A 58 -12.31 12.20 43.14
CA ASP A 58 -11.30 12.85 43.99
C ASP A 58 -10.24 13.58 43.15
N GLU A 59 -9.86 13.01 42.01
CA GLU A 59 -8.88 13.60 41.10
C GLU A 59 -9.46 14.83 40.38
N LEU A 60 -10.71 14.76 39.95
CA LEU A 60 -11.45 15.89 39.36
C LEU A 60 -11.60 17.04 40.36
N ALA A 61 -11.96 16.72 41.62
CA ALA A 61 -12.10 17.71 42.68
C ALA A 61 -10.76 18.39 43.01
N ALA A 62 -9.67 17.62 43.10
CA ALA A 62 -8.34 18.15 43.37
C ALA A 62 -7.79 19.03 42.25
N SER A 63 -8.10 18.69 40.99
CA SER A 63 -7.61 19.42 39.81
C SER A 63 -8.58 20.48 39.27
N GLN A 64 -9.75 20.63 39.89
CA GLN A 64 -10.82 21.54 39.46
C GLN A 64 -11.25 21.33 37.99
N GLY A 65 -11.26 20.08 37.53
CA GLY A 65 -11.60 19.73 36.14
C GLY A 65 -10.82 18.53 35.65
N PHE A 66 -10.67 18.38 34.32
CA PHE A 66 -9.89 17.27 33.77
C PHE A 66 -8.39 17.43 34.06
N PRO A 67 -7.73 16.44 34.70
CA PRO A 67 -6.34 16.54 35.12
C PRO A 67 -5.38 16.77 33.95
N GLN A 68 -4.47 17.73 34.10
CA GLN A 68 -3.55 18.13 33.03
C GLN A 68 -2.59 17.00 32.60
N TRP A 69 -2.14 16.16 33.54
CA TRP A 69 -1.27 15.02 33.20
C TRP A 69 -1.98 14.00 32.31
N ARG A 70 -3.25 13.66 32.61
CA ARG A 70 -4.08 12.78 31.77
C ARG A 70 -4.27 13.35 30.38
N TRP A 71 -4.37 14.68 30.28
CA TRP A 71 -4.52 15.35 28.99
C TRP A 71 -3.27 15.22 28.12
N TYR A 72 -2.09 15.43 28.69
CA TYR A 72 -0.84 15.16 27.97
C TYR A 72 -0.67 13.67 27.64
N THR A 73 -1.06 12.77 28.54
CA THR A 73 -1.07 11.32 28.28
C THR A 73 -1.98 10.98 27.09
N LEU A 74 -3.19 11.56 27.02
CA LEU A 74 -4.10 11.37 25.89
C LEU A 74 -3.47 11.80 24.56
N LEU A 75 -2.82 12.97 24.51
CA LEU A 75 -2.10 13.40 23.31
C LEU A 75 -0.96 12.45 22.94
N GLY A 76 -0.23 11.94 23.93
CA GLY A 76 0.78 10.90 23.73
C GLY A 76 0.19 9.62 23.13
N PHE A 77 -0.96 9.18 23.63
CA PHE A 77 -1.69 8.02 23.08
C PHE A 77 -2.11 8.24 21.63
N ILE A 78 -2.69 9.40 21.31
CA ILE A 78 -3.07 9.76 19.93
C ILE A 78 -1.85 9.65 18.98
N ALA A 79 -0.70 10.20 19.39
CA ALA A 79 0.52 10.12 18.59
C ALA A 79 1.02 8.68 18.42
N VAL A 80 1.08 7.89 19.50
CA VAL A 80 1.57 6.49 19.47
C VAL A 80 0.64 5.61 18.64
N ILE A 81 -0.68 5.70 18.83
CA ILE A 81 -1.69 4.98 18.03
C ILE A 81 -1.52 5.33 16.55
N GLY A 82 -1.28 6.60 16.24
CA GLY A 82 -1.06 7.07 14.87
C GLY A 82 0.16 6.41 14.23
N VAL A 83 1.29 6.41 14.94
CA VAL A 83 2.52 5.76 14.46
C VAL A 83 2.30 4.26 14.25
N LEU A 84 1.67 3.56 15.20
CA LEU A 84 1.38 2.12 15.07
C LEU A 84 0.45 1.83 13.88
N ALA A 85 -0.60 2.63 13.69
CA ALA A 85 -1.54 2.48 12.58
C ALA A 85 -0.87 2.71 11.22
N VAL A 86 -0.03 3.73 11.11
CA VAL A 86 0.75 4.04 9.89
C VAL A 86 1.76 2.94 9.60
N VAL A 87 2.59 2.56 10.57
CA VAL A 87 3.62 1.53 10.37
C VAL A 87 2.98 0.18 10.01
N GLY A 88 1.90 -0.20 10.69
CA GLY A 88 1.14 -1.40 10.33
C GLY A 88 0.64 -1.36 8.89
N SER A 89 0.11 -0.21 8.45
CA SER A 89 -0.37 -0.03 7.08
C SER A 89 0.74 -0.06 6.03
N LEU A 90 1.91 0.51 6.32
CA LEU A 90 3.07 0.43 5.43
C LEU A 90 3.56 -1.01 5.27
N LEU A 91 3.60 -1.78 6.36
CA LEU A 91 3.95 -3.20 6.33
C LEU A 91 2.92 -4.04 5.57
N TRP A 92 1.64 -3.72 5.73
CA TRP A 92 0.55 -4.37 5.00
C TRP A 92 0.66 -4.14 3.49
N LYS A 93 0.87 -2.89 3.06
CA LYS A 93 1.12 -2.54 1.64
C LYS A 93 2.33 -3.26 1.07
N LYS A 94 3.43 -3.30 1.83
CA LYS A 94 4.64 -4.03 1.42
C LYS A 94 4.34 -5.53 1.23
N ALA A 95 3.55 -6.12 2.12
CA ALA A 95 3.15 -7.52 1.99
C ALA A 95 2.29 -7.77 0.75
N ASN A 96 1.41 -6.83 0.39
CA ASN A 96 0.58 -6.95 -0.82
C ASN A 96 1.39 -6.84 -2.11
N HIS A 97 2.49 -6.07 -2.14
CA HIS A 97 3.39 -6.07 -3.29
C HIS A 97 4.20 -7.36 -3.43
N LEU A 98 4.50 -8.03 -2.32
CA LEU A 98 5.19 -9.33 -2.31
C LEU A 98 4.27 -10.50 -2.69
N ASP A 99 3.00 -10.45 -2.29
CA ASP A 99 1.98 -11.46 -2.57
C ASP A 99 0.65 -10.79 -2.94
N PRO A 100 0.53 -10.27 -4.18
CA PRO A 100 -0.64 -9.53 -4.63
C PRO A 100 -1.85 -10.45 -4.84
N ALA A 101 -3.05 -9.93 -4.63
CA ALA A 101 -4.27 -10.60 -5.03
C ALA A 101 -4.52 -10.49 -6.55
N SER A 102 -5.26 -11.46 -7.07
CA SER A 102 -5.81 -11.42 -8.43
C SER A 102 -6.97 -10.43 -8.50
N ARG A 103 -7.07 -9.69 -9.61
CA ARG A 103 -8.24 -8.85 -9.92
C ARG A 103 -9.51 -9.67 -10.15
N ASN A 104 -9.39 -10.97 -10.44
CA ASN A 104 -10.53 -11.89 -10.55
C ASN A 104 -11.16 -12.22 -9.18
N GLU A 105 -10.47 -11.92 -8.07
CA GLU A 105 -10.97 -12.03 -6.69
C GLU A 105 -11.24 -10.63 -6.10
N PRO A 106 -12.30 -9.92 -6.55
CA PRO A 106 -12.49 -8.50 -6.24
C PRO A 106 -12.60 -8.19 -4.75
N VAL A 107 -13.22 -9.09 -3.97
CA VAL A 107 -13.36 -8.92 -2.52
C VAL A 107 -11.99 -8.99 -1.83
N ARG A 108 -11.17 -10.00 -2.17
CA ARG A 108 -9.83 -10.14 -1.60
C ARG A 108 -8.92 -9.01 -2.04
N PHE A 109 -8.98 -8.63 -3.31
CA PHE A 109 -8.26 -7.49 -3.86
C PHE A 109 -8.64 -6.19 -3.15
N PHE A 110 -9.93 -5.95 -2.91
CA PHE A 110 -10.39 -4.79 -2.17
C PHE A 110 -9.89 -4.77 -0.72
N ILE A 111 -10.10 -5.86 0.02
CA ILE A 111 -9.69 -5.95 1.43
C ILE A 111 -8.17 -5.74 1.54
N GLN A 112 -7.37 -6.43 0.74
CA GLN A 112 -5.92 -6.28 0.81
C GLN A 112 -5.49 -4.82 0.62
N ASN A 113 -6.08 -4.11 -0.34
CA ASN A 113 -5.62 -2.77 -0.71
C ASN A 113 -6.22 -1.63 0.14
N GLN A 114 -7.33 -1.87 0.84
CA GLN A 114 -8.02 -0.85 1.64
C GLN A 114 -8.02 -1.11 3.15
N LEU A 115 -7.62 -2.31 3.61
CA LEU A 115 -7.70 -2.68 5.03
C LEU A 115 -6.94 -1.70 5.95
N GLY A 116 -5.75 -1.25 5.55
CA GLY A 116 -4.97 -0.30 6.36
C GLY A 116 -5.71 1.01 6.62
N ALA A 117 -6.42 1.53 5.62
CA ALA A 117 -7.23 2.73 5.75
C ALA A 117 -8.44 2.52 6.69
N PHE A 118 -9.14 1.39 6.54
CA PHE A 118 -10.27 1.05 7.41
C PHE A 118 -9.87 0.88 8.87
N ILE A 119 -8.77 0.16 9.12
CA ILE A 119 -8.29 -0.07 10.48
C ILE A 119 -7.79 1.23 11.12
N ALA A 120 -7.14 2.12 10.36
CA ALA A 120 -6.76 3.44 10.85
C ALA A 120 -7.99 4.26 11.28
N LEU A 121 -9.07 4.26 10.48
CA LEU A 121 -10.31 4.94 10.87
C LEU A 121 -10.93 4.31 12.12
N LEU A 122 -10.94 2.98 12.20
CA LEU A 122 -11.47 2.22 13.34
C LEU A 122 -10.74 2.54 14.64
N ALA A 123 -9.42 2.74 14.59
CA ALA A 123 -8.57 3.03 15.76
C ALA A 123 -8.67 4.48 16.28
N PHE A 124 -9.29 5.39 15.52
CA PHE A 124 -9.38 6.81 15.90
C PHE A 124 -10.80 7.31 16.06
N LEU A 125 -11.76 6.79 15.28
CA LEU A 125 -13.11 7.31 15.27
C LEU A 125 -13.80 7.21 16.65
N PRO A 126 -13.79 6.06 17.35
CA PRO A 126 -14.34 5.97 18.70
C PRO A 126 -13.66 6.93 19.68
N LEU A 127 -12.32 7.00 19.68
CA LEU A 127 -11.57 7.93 20.54
C LEU A 127 -11.94 9.39 20.28
N ILE A 128 -12.00 9.83 19.02
CA ILE A 128 -12.37 11.21 18.65
C ILE A 128 -13.79 11.52 19.13
N VAL A 129 -14.74 10.62 18.88
CA VAL A 129 -16.13 10.78 19.37
C VAL A 129 -16.15 10.91 20.88
N MET A 130 -15.42 10.04 21.60
CA MET A 130 -15.35 10.08 23.06
C MET A 130 -14.72 11.37 23.58
N ILE A 131 -13.75 11.97 22.88
CA ILE A 131 -13.14 13.24 23.29
C ILE A 131 -14.18 14.35 23.30
N PHE A 132 -14.97 14.47 22.22
CA PHE A 132 -16.00 15.51 22.14
C PHE A 132 -17.17 15.28 23.10
N LEU A 133 -17.50 14.03 23.41
CA LEU A 133 -18.55 13.65 24.37
C LEU A 133 -18.12 13.68 25.84
N ASN A 134 -16.83 13.80 26.15
CA ASN A 134 -16.32 13.79 27.52
C ASN A 134 -16.85 15.01 28.30
N LYS A 135 -17.46 14.84 29.47
CA LYS A 135 -18.07 15.97 30.21
C LYS A 135 -17.08 16.71 31.11
N ASP A 136 -15.96 16.07 31.44
CA ASP A 136 -15.00 16.56 32.41
C ASP A 136 -13.94 17.48 31.78
N MET A 137 -13.73 17.34 30.47
CA MET A 137 -12.84 18.21 29.69
C MET A 137 -13.51 19.56 29.36
N ASP A 138 -12.72 20.63 29.44
CA ASP A 138 -13.13 21.95 28.97
C ASP A 138 -13.12 22.05 27.42
N ALA A 139 -13.68 23.14 26.88
CA ALA A 139 -13.77 23.35 25.44
C ALA A 139 -12.41 23.40 24.75
N LYS A 140 -11.39 23.99 25.38
CA LYS A 140 -10.04 24.11 24.81
C LYS A 140 -9.37 22.74 24.74
N GLN A 141 -9.47 21.94 25.81
CA GLN A 141 -8.92 20.59 25.89
C GLN A 141 -9.53 19.68 24.82
N LYS A 142 -10.86 19.70 24.66
CA LYS A 142 -11.57 18.94 23.62
C LYS A 142 -11.17 19.36 22.22
N ASN A 143 -11.14 20.67 21.96
CA ASN A 143 -10.83 21.18 20.63
C ASN A 143 -9.41 20.79 20.22
N ILE A 144 -8.43 20.90 21.12
CA ILE A 144 -7.05 20.54 20.80
C ILE A 144 -6.89 19.02 20.64
N ALA A 145 -7.36 18.22 21.59
CA ALA A 145 -7.21 16.76 21.53
C ALA A 145 -8.02 16.15 20.37
N GLY A 146 -9.24 16.63 20.15
CA GLY A 146 -10.10 16.22 19.04
C GLY A 146 -9.50 16.60 17.69
N ALA A 147 -8.99 17.82 17.54
CA ALA A 147 -8.30 18.24 16.31
C ALA A 147 -7.04 17.42 16.05
N ALA A 148 -6.21 17.18 17.08
CA ALA A 148 -5.04 16.32 16.96
C ALA A 148 -5.43 14.90 16.51
N GLY A 149 -6.46 14.31 17.12
CA GLY A 149 -7.00 13.02 16.73
C GLY A 149 -7.46 13.00 15.27
N ILE A 150 -8.21 14.00 14.81
CA ILE A 150 -8.69 14.11 13.42
C ILE A 150 -7.51 14.21 12.44
N ILE A 151 -6.52 15.07 12.70
CA ILE A 151 -5.36 15.25 11.82
C ILE A 151 -4.60 13.93 11.68
N VAL A 152 -4.34 13.25 12.80
CA VAL A 152 -3.64 11.97 12.80
C VAL A 152 -4.47 10.89 12.10
N ALA A 153 -5.78 10.84 12.33
CA ALA A 153 -6.68 9.88 11.69
C ALA A 153 -6.69 10.05 10.16
N ILE A 154 -6.77 11.30 9.66
CA ILE A 154 -6.73 11.59 8.22
C ILE A 154 -5.38 11.16 7.65
N ALA A 155 -4.28 11.56 8.29
CA ALA A 155 -2.93 11.20 7.84
C ALA A 155 -2.74 9.67 7.80
N ALA A 156 -3.15 8.96 8.85
CA ALA A 156 -3.05 7.51 8.94
C ALA A 156 -3.93 6.81 7.90
N THR A 157 -5.15 7.32 7.66
CA THR A 157 -6.07 6.77 6.65
C THR A 157 -5.50 6.94 5.25
N VAL A 158 -5.05 8.15 4.88
CA VAL A 158 -4.45 8.42 3.55
C VAL A 158 -3.19 7.58 3.34
N LEU A 159 -2.32 7.49 4.34
CA LEU A 159 -1.13 6.63 4.29
C LEU A 159 -1.48 5.13 4.33
N GLY A 160 -2.71 4.77 4.71
CA GLY A 160 -3.24 3.42 4.72
C GLY A 160 -3.76 2.93 3.37
N ILE A 161 -4.16 3.84 2.48
CA ILE A 161 -4.73 3.52 1.16
C ILE A 161 -3.63 3.10 0.18
N ASP A 162 -3.73 1.92 -0.42
CA ASP A 162 -2.89 1.57 -1.56
C ASP A 162 -3.48 2.13 -2.87
N PHE A 163 -2.98 3.28 -3.32
CA PHE A 163 -3.46 3.95 -4.53
C PHE A 163 -2.98 3.29 -5.82
N LYS A 164 -1.95 2.44 -5.77
CA LYS A 164 -1.39 1.76 -6.93
C LYS A 164 -1.25 0.26 -6.63
N PRO A 165 -2.38 -0.44 -6.44
CA PRO A 165 -2.36 -1.82 -6.01
C PRO A 165 -1.81 -2.73 -7.11
N LEU A 166 -0.73 -3.45 -6.79
CA LEU A 166 -0.20 -4.50 -7.66
C LEU A 166 -1.18 -5.67 -7.73
N SER A 167 -1.35 -6.22 -8.94
CA SER A 167 -2.17 -7.41 -9.17
C SER A 167 -1.33 -8.54 -9.77
N GLN A 168 -1.79 -9.79 -9.59
CA GLN A 168 -1.15 -10.96 -10.21
C GLN A 168 -1.14 -10.86 -11.74
N GLU A 169 -2.22 -10.34 -12.32
CA GLU A 169 -2.34 -10.15 -13.76
C GLU A 169 -1.29 -9.15 -14.27
N GLN A 170 -1.11 -8.03 -13.57
CA GLN A 170 -0.06 -7.08 -13.94
C GLN A 170 1.33 -7.71 -13.89
N ALA A 171 1.66 -8.41 -12.80
CA ALA A 171 2.96 -9.06 -12.66
C ALA A 171 3.23 -10.10 -13.76
N ALA A 172 2.21 -10.90 -14.10
CA ALA A 172 2.31 -11.89 -15.18
C ALA A 172 2.46 -11.24 -16.55
N VAL A 173 1.61 -10.26 -16.87
CA VAL A 173 1.63 -9.55 -18.16
C VAL A 173 2.99 -8.89 -18.38
N GLU A 174 3.50 -8.16 -17.39
CA GLU A 174 4.75 -7.44 -17.57
C GLU A 174 5.96 -8.39 -17.64
N SER A 175 5.98 -9.51 -16.90
CA SER A 175 7.03 -10.55 -17.03
C SER A 175 7.04 -11.17 -18.43
N GLN A 176 5.86 -11.42 -19.01
CA GLN A 176 5.75 -11.90 -20.39
C GLN A 176 6.24 -10.87 -21.40
N VAL A 177 5.88 -9.59 -21.24
CA VAL A 177 6.33 -8.51 -22.13
C VAL A 177 7.85 -8.38 -22.07
N VAL A 178 8.44 -8.36 -20.87
CA VAL A 178 9.91 -8.29 -20.71
C VAL A 178 10.57 -9.48 -21.38
N THR A 179 10.09 -10.70 -21.11
CA THR A 179 10.65 -11.93 -21.71
C THR A 179 10.52 -11.90 -23.24
N HIS A 180 9.42 -11.39 -23.77
CA HIS A 180 9.22 -11.27 -25.22
C HIS A 180 10.17 -10.25 -25.87
N LEU A 181 10.40 -9.09 -25.23
CA LEU A 181 11.23 -8.02 -25.78
C LEU A 181 12.74 -8.24 -25.58
N VAL A 182 13.13 -8.82 -24.46
CA VAL A 182 14.54 -8.97 -24.03
C VAL A 182 15.04 -10.40 -24.22
N GLY A 183 14.14 -11.39 -24.33
CA GLY A 183 14.46 -12.82 -24.40
C GLY A 183 14.61 -13.50 -23.03
N GLN A 184 14.58 -12.73 -21.95
CA GLN A 184 14.66 -13.20 -20.56
C GLN A 184 13.92 -12.24 -19.63
N ASP A 185 13.40 -12.71 -18.50
CA ASP A 185 12.80 -11.86 -17.48
C ASP A 185 13.91 -11.18 -16.65
N LEU A 186 14.54 -10.17 -17.25
CA LEU A 186 15.55 -9.34 -16.60
C LEU A 186 15.27 -7.87 -16.88
N VAL A 187 15.09 -7.11 -15.81
CA VAL A 187 14.94 -5.65 -15.84
C VAL A 187 15.94 -4.98 -14.91
N TRP A 188 16.11 -3.68 -15.10
CA TRP A 188 16.99 -2.82 -14.35
C TRP A 188 16.18 -1.70 -13.71
N TRP A 189 16.50 -1.34 -12.47
CA TRP A 189 15.83 -0.24 -11.79
C TRP A 189 16.74 0.45 -10.79
N THR A 190 16.46 1.72 -10.54
CA THR A 190 17.15 2.52 -9.53
C THR A 190 16.34 2.54 -8.25
N ALA A 191 16.98 2.73 -7.09
CA ALA A 191 16.27 2.83 -5.80
C ALA A 191 15.22 3.96 -5.82
N GLY A 192 15.56 5.13 -6.39
CA GLY A 192 14.67 6.30 -6.48
C GLY A 192 13.67 6.30 -7.65
N GLY A 193 13.85 5.43 -8.64
CA GLY A 193 12.99 5.38 -9.84
C GLY A 193 11.61 4.78 -9.58
N LYS A 194 10.62 5.16 -10.39
CA LYS A 194 9.26 4.59 -10.33
C LYS A 194 9.07 3.41 -11.28
N VAL A 195 9.76 3.41 -12.41
CA VAL A 195 9.65 2.39 -13.45
C VAL A 195 10.90 1.53 -13.50
N VAL A 196 10.82 0.43 -14.23
CA VAL A 196 11.94 -0.44 -14.57
C VAL A 196 12.27 -0.31 -16.05
N HIS A 197 13.49 -0.70 -16.38
CA HIS A 197 14.12 -0.52 -17.67
C HIS A 197 14.56 -1.86 -18.25
N LEU A 198 14.41 -2.03 -19.57
CA LEU A 198 14.70 -3.31 -20.25
C LEU A 198 16.19 -3.65 -20.34
N CYS A 199 17.09 -2.68 -20.16
CA CYS A 199 18.53 -2.92 -20.18
C CYS A 199 19.32 -1.96 -19.28
N GLN A 200 20.57 -2.33 -18.97
CA GLN A 200 21.50 -1.48 -18.24
C GLN A 200 21.91 -0.21 -19.01
N GLY A 201 21.82 -0.27 -20.34
CA GLY A 201 22.16 0.83 -21.25
C GLY A 201 21.12 1.96 -21.31
N ALA A 202 19.95 1.78 -20.70
CA ALA A 202 18.92 2.81 -20.68
C ALA A 202 19.44 4.08 -20.01
N SER A 203 19.13 5.25 -20.58
CA SER A 203 19.71 6.53 -20.12
C SER A 203 19.41 6.83 -18.64
N ASP A 204 18.25 6.40 -18.16
CA ASP A 204 17.81 6.62 -16.78
C ASP A 204 18.53 5.70 -15.78
N ILE A 205 19.08 4.58 -16.26
CA ILE A 205 19.93 3.67 -15.50
C ILE A 205 21.38 4.16 -15.51
N GLN A 206 21.91 4.56 -16.67
CA GLN A 206 23.30 5.01 -16.80
C GLN A 206 23.57 6.30 -16.02
N ASN A 207 22.61 7.23 -16.01
CA ASN A 207 22.74 8.51 -15.31
C ASN A 207 22.22 8.44 -13.86
N ALA A 208 21.97 7.23 -13.34
CA ALA A 208 21.44 7.05 -12.01
C ALA A 208 22.46 7.48 -10.95
N THR A 209 22.04 8.38 -10.06
CA THR A 209 22.80 8.78 -8.87
C THR A 209 22.51 7.90 -7.65
N THR A 210 21.57 6.97 -7.77
CA THR A 210 21.16 6.05 -6.70
C THR A 210 21.52 4.62 -7.07
N ALA A 211 21.56 3.73 -6.08
CA ALA A 211 21.89 2.33 -6.29
C ALA A 211 20.99 1.69 -7.36
N VAL A 212 21.63 1.06 -8.35
CA VAL A 212 21.00 0.30 -9.43
C VAL A 212 20.92 -1.17 -9.00
N ALA A 213 19.79 -1.79 -9.27
CA ALA A 213 19.59 -3.22 -9.11
C ALA A 213 19.01 -3.82 -10.40
N SER A 214 19.17 -5.14 -10.54
CA SER A 214 18.60 -5.91 -11.63
C SER A 214 18.06 -7.23 -11.12
N GLY A 215 17.18 -7.83 -11.90
CA GLY A 215 16.50 -9.10 -11.59
C GLY A 215 15.20 -9.25 -12.38
N PRO A 216 14.41 -10.28 -12.08
CA PRO A 216 13.07 -10.45 -12.64
C PRO A 216 12.18 -9.25 -12.35
N ILE A 217 11.26 -8.94 -13.25
CA ILE A 217 10.36 -7.79 -13.05
C ILE A 217 9.49 -7.93 -11.79
N ALA A 218 9.14 -9.16 -11.42
CA ALA A 218 8.39 -9.44 -10.20
C ALA A 218 9.10 -8.89 -8.94
N ASP A 219 10.43 -8.99 -8.88
CA ASP A 219 11.21 -8.47 -7.74
C ASP A 219 11.19 -6.94 -7.70
N ALA A 220 11.19 -6.30 -8.86
CA ALA A 220 11.09 -4.86 -8.97
C ALA A 220 9.69 -4.37 -8.57
N LEU A 221 8.64 -5.03 -9.06
CA LEU A 221 7.25 -4.76 -8.68
C LEU A 221 7.04 -4.96 -7.17
N ALA A 222 7.62 -6.01 -6.59
CA ALA A 222 7.60 -6.26 -5.14
C ALA A 222 8.31 -5.16 -4.33
N LYS A 223 9.25 -4.43 -4.93
CA LYS A 223 9.93 -3.26 -4.35
C LYS A 223 9.15 -1.95 -4.58
N GLY A 224 7.91 -2.02 -5.07
CA GLY A 224 7.05 -0.87 -5.29
C GLY A 224 7.33 -0.11 -6.58
N LYS A 225 7.99 -0.74 -7.56
CA LYS A 225 8.07 -0.19 -8.93
C LYS A 225 6.72 -0.36 -9.60
N GLU A 226 6.35 0.63 -10.42
CA GLU A 226 5.06 0.69 -11.11
C GLU A 226 5.02 -0.26 -12.33
N GLY A 227 6.19 -0.71 -12.79
CA GLY A 227 6.38 -1.63 -13.91
C GLY A 227 7.37 -1.11 -14.95
N ILE A 228 7.46 -1.76 -16.12
CA ILE A 228 8.27 -1.30 -17.26
C ILE A 228 7.98 0.14 -17.67
N THR A 229 8.97 0.83 -18.24
CA THR A 229 8.73 2.15 -18.84
C THR A 229 7.64 2.07 -19.90
N LEU A 230 6.83 3.13 -19.99
CA LEU A 230 5.81 3.28 -21.02
C LEU A 230 6.36 3.96 -22.29
N LEU A 231 7.68 4.18 -22.35
CA LEU A 231 8.40 4.73 -23.49
C LEU A 231 9.20 3.61 -24.16
N LEU A 232 8.53 2.52 -24.53
CA LEU A 232 9.21 1.30 -24.97
C LEU A 232 9.96 1.53 -26.29
N ASP A 233 9.42 2.30 -27.23
CA ASP A 233 10.08 2.61 -28.50
C ASP A 233 11.47 3.25 -28.28
N ARG A 234 11.52 4.28 -27.43
CA ARG A 234 12.77 4.96 -27.06
C ARG A 234 13.74 4.01 -26.38
N GLU A 235 13.25 3.18 -25.45
CA GLU A 235 14.09 2.27 -24.68
C GLU A 235 14.65 1.14 -25.55
N LEU A 236 13.85 0.54 -26.42
CA LEU A 236 14.31 -0.47 -27.37
C LEU A 236 15.43 0.06 -28.25
N GLY A 237 15.31 1.31 -28.72
CA GLY A 237 16.39 2.00 -29.44
C GLY A 237 17.66 2.20 -28.61
N GLN A 238 17.55 2.64 -27.36
CA GLN A 238 18.70 2.78 -26.45
C GLN A 238 19.38 1.44 -26.11
N CYS A 239 18.58 0.38 -26.02
CA CYS A 239 19.03 -0.96 -25.68
C CYS A 239 19.50 -1.77 -26.89
N ASN A 240 19.43 -1.21 -28.11
CA ASN A 240 19.71 -1.91 -29.36
C ASN A 240 18.90 -3.23 -29.49
N LEU A 241 17.64 -3.19 -29.04
CA LEU A 241 16.69 -4.30 -29.11
C LEU A 241 15.78 -4.16 -30.33
N PRO A 242 15.32 -5.27 -30.93
CA PRO A 242 14.42 -5.22 -32.07
C PRO A 242 13.08 -4.59 -31.68
N VAL A 243 12.59 -3.67 -32.51
CA VAL A 243 11.27 -3.05 -32.33
C VAL A 243 10.20 -3.93 -32.99
N PRO A 244 9.25 -4.50 -32.22
CA PRO A 244 8.20 -5.33 -32.79
C PRO A 244 7.16 -4.47 -33.52
N ALA A 245 6.57 -5.02 -34.59
CA ALA A 245 5.56 -4.30 -35.39
C ALA A 245 4.28 -3.95 -34.59
N ASN A 246 3.96 -4.73 -33.56
CA ASN A 246 2.81 -4.54 -32.68
C ASN A 246 3.16 -3.79 -31.37
N LEU A 247 4.23 -2.98 -31.34
CA LEU A 247 4.67 -2.29 -30.12
C LEU A 247 3.56 -1.46 -29.45
N ALA A 248 2.76 -0.72 -30.23
CA ALA A 248 1.67 0.08 -29.68
C ALA A 248 0.61 -0.77 -28.95
N GLU A 249 0.34 -1.98 -29.45
CA GLU A 249 -0.58 -2.92 -28.79
C GLU A 249 0.02 -3.45 -27.49
N ILE A 250 1.33 -3.73 -27.48
CA ILE A 250 2.07 -4.14 -26.27
C ILE A 250 1.99 -3.05 -25.20
N GLU A 251 2.25 -1.79 -25.56
CA GLU A 251 2.13 -0.66 -24.63
C GLU A 251 0.70 -0.51 -24.09
N GLN A 252 -0.31 -0.65 -24.95
CA GLN A 252 -1.71 -0.59 -24.53
C GLN A 252 -2.08 -1.73 -23.59
N TRP A 253 -1.55 -2.93 -23.83
CA TRP A 253 -1.79 -4.09 -22.98
C TRP A 253 -1.18 -3.90 -21.58
N VAL A 254 0.04 -3.36 -21.51
CA VAL A 254 0.73 -3.03 -20.25
C VAL A 254 -0.06 -1.96 -19.48
N ARG A 255 -0.54 -0.91 -20.15
CA ARG A 255 -1.41 0.11 -19.54
C ARG A 255 -2.68 -0.50 -18.96
N THR A 256 -3.34 -1.36 -19.73
CA THR A 256 -4.57 -2.03 -19.30
C THR A 256 -4.32 -2.92 -18.07
N ALA A 257 -3.21 -3.65 -18.04
CA ALA A 257 -2.83 -4.50 -16.91
C ALA A 257 -2.58 -3.68 -15.62
N ARG A 258 -2.00 -2.48 -15.77
CA ARG A 258 -1.86 -1.50 -14.68
C ARG A 258 -3.19 -0.86 -14.26
N GLY A 259 -4.20 -0.88 -15.13
CA GLY A 259 -5.44 -0.12 -14.95
C GLY A 259 -5.29 1.37 -15.24
N LEU A 260 -4.40 1.71 -16.19
CA LEU A 260 -4.21 3.05 -16.75
C LEU A 260 -5.07 3.26 -18.00
#